data_AF-U1I2H7-F1
#
_entry.id   AF-U1I2H7-F1
#
_cell.length_a   1.000
_cell.length_b   1.000
_cell.length_c   1.000
_cell.angle_alpha   90.00
_cell.angle_beta   90.00
_cell.angle_gamma   90.00
#
_symmetry.space_group_name_H-M   'P 1'
#
loop_
_entity.id
_entity.type
_entity.pdbx_description
1 polymer ?
#
loop_
_entity_poly.entity_id
_entity_poly.type
_entity_poly.pdbx_seq_one_letter_code
_entity_poly.pdbx_strand_id
1 'polypeptide(L)'
;MNRIKPFLPFLLTFLVPRGISYYRAIKIAIKTRPPPRPLPAKTSRGLNILFLSICLFFFMSLPSHSPSYQPNIFELTKSRFHIPTDVLFTRLAMVRPLTSSDEALREKITTPIMRQLYLRFGATTLLTCPFCHPTDPNSYLLHHLPTNTLLPHLIHFLLLGLATSTPISGPSTNAFRTKLSLSALTLVILDFYLTTTYSNSIPPSNSPSVPHGIYWTTLTIRPLIICAHDILSSALIYISATNRLPFIFPSTSPTSAHDPEVVKKRQTHLLTQSSVAMQTALTKLRAFGIARSAVVRDAGVNGLKGRDDEYWRAVVGMEGPTRSGADGHGAGNRDVSAGSVWEEEEVMEAVSRVTNGGGLDVEKVRREADIFVESMTQWLEEGVEDG
;
A
#
# COMPACT_ATOMS: atom_id res chain seq x y z
N MET A 1 33.01 8.64 -12.49
CA MET A 1 32.81 7.17 -12.53
C MET A 1 33.47 6.40 -11.36
N ASN A 2 33.63 6.97 -10.15
CA ASN A 2 34.32 6.28 -9.02
C ASN A 2 33.48 6.06 -7.74
N ARG A 3 32.17 6.35 -7.71
CA ARG A 3 31.32 6.25 -6.49
C ARG A 3 30.56 4.93 -6.27
N ILE A 4 30.63 3.97 -7.21
CA ILE A 4 29.79 2.75 -7.16
C ILE A 4 30.57 1.53 -6.64
N LYS A 5 31.91 1.61 -6.59
CA LYS A 5 32.81 0.52 -6.17
C LYS A 5 32.57 -0.02 -4.74
N PRO A 6 32.20 0.77 -3.71
CA PRO A 6 32.02 0.24 -2.36
C PRO A 6 30.69 -0.51 -2.15
N PHE A 7 29.71 -0.36 -3.05
CA PHE A 7 28.40 -1.04 -2.93
C PHE A 7 28.34 -2.41 -3.63
N LEU A 8 29.25 -2.66 -4.58
CA LEU A 8 29.32 -3.90 -5.34
C LEU A 8 29.54 -5.16 -4.47
N PRO A 9 30.43 -5.18 -3.45
CA PRO A 9 30.61 -6.36 -2.62
C PRO A 9 29.40 -6.67 -1.73
N PHE A 10 28.65 -5.65 -1.30
CA PHE A 10 27.40 -5.82 -0.54
C PHE A 10 26.28 -6.39 -1.42
N LEU A 11 26.14 -5.88 -2.65
CA LEU A 11 25.22 -6.41 -3.64
C LEU A 11 25.56 -7.86 -4.01
N LEU A 12 26.86 -8.19 -4.14
CA LEU A 12 27.28 -9.54 -4.49
C LEU A 12 26.95 -10.56 -3.38
N THR A 13 27.29 -10.25 -2.13
CA THR A 13 27.15 -11.20 -1.01
C THR A 13 25.69 -11.46 -0.62
N PHE A 14 24.80 -10.46 -0.74
CA PHE A 14 23.39 -10.63 -0.40
C PHE A 14 22.49 -11.00 -1.59
N LEU A 15 22.77 -10.46 -2.78
CA LEU A 15 21.88 -10.60 -3.93
C LEU A 15 22.21 -11.84 -4.77
N VAL A 16 23.48 -12.26 -4.86
CA VAL A 16 23.87 -13.45 -5.66
C VAL A 16 23.35 -14.76 -5.08
N PRO A 17 23.48 -15.09 -3.78
CA PRO A 17 22.94 -16.36 -3.27
C PRO A 17 21.42 -16.45 -3.41
N ARG A 18 20.70 -15.32 -3.28
CA ARG A 18 19.26 -15.24 -3.59
C ARG A 18 19.00 -15.35 -5.09
N GLY A 19 19.80 -14.71 -5.94
CA GLY A 19 19.68 -14.83 -7.39
C GLY A 19 19.86 -16.25 -7.89
N ILE A 20 20.82 -17.00 -7.33
CA ILE A 20 21.06 -18.41 -7.64
C ILE A 20 19.90 -19.29 -7.16
N SER A 21 19.36 -19.03 -5.96
CA SER A 21 18.21 -19.80 -5.46
C SER A 21 16.96 -19.56 -6.31
N TYR A 22 16.70 -18.30 -6.70
CA TYR A 22 15.65 -17.97 -7.66
C TYR A 22 15.89 -18.66 -9.00
N TYR A 23 17.09 -18.55 -9.57
CA TYR A 23 17.46 -19.20 -10.84
C TYR A 23 17.20 -20.70 -10.83
N ARG A 24 17.60 -21.40 -9.76
CA ARG A 24 17.34 -22.84 -9.59
C ARG A 24 15.85 -23.13 -9.48
N ALA A 25 15.09 -22.31 -8.74
CA ALA A 25 13.64 -22.43 -8.66
C ALA A 25 12.96 -22.23 -10.03
N ILE A 26 13.42 -21.27 -10.84
CA ILE A 26 12.93 -21.08 -12.23
C ILE A 26 13.18 -22.34 -13.05
N LYS A 27 14.42 -22.84 -13.00
CA LYS A 27 14.85 -23.98 -13.81
C LYS A 27 14.07 -25.24 -13.48
N ILE A 28 13.79 -25.48 -12.19
CA ILE A 28 12.96 -26.60 -11.73
C ILE A 28 11.51 -26.39 -12.16
N ALA A 29 10.94 -25.20 -11.94
CA ALA A 29 9.55 -24.89 -12.29
C ALA A 29 9.26 -24.98 -13.80
N ILE A 30 10.22 -24.64 -14.66
CA ILE A 30 10.10 -24.81 -16.12
C ILE A 30 10.09 -26.30 -16.48
N LYS A 31 10.95 -27.10 -15.84
CA LYS A 31 11.06 -28.55 -16.11
C LYS A 31 9.84 -29.34 -15.60
N THR A 32 9.29 -28.97 -14.44
CA THR A 32 8.16 -29.66 -13.80
C THR A 32 6.82 -28.98 -14.09
N ARG A 33 6.69 -28.27 -15.21
CA ARG A 33 5.47 -27.52 -15.54
C ARG A 33 4.28 -28.49 -15.73
N PRO A 34 3.13 -28.27 -15.09
CA PRO A 34 1.93 -29.02 -15.43
C PRO A 34 1.48 -28.68 -16.85
N PRO A 35 0.75 -29.58 -17.53
CA PRO A 35 0.23 -29.31 -18.87
C PRO A 35 -0.69 -28.08 -18.86
N PRO A 36 -0.73 -27.30 -19.96
CA PRO A 36 -1.65 -26.18 -20.09
C PRO A 36 -3.09 -26.66 -19.90
N ARG A 37 -3.87 -25.91 -19.12
CA ARG A 37 -5.28 -26.23 -18.88
C ARG A 37 -6.20 -25.16 -19.49
N PRO A 38 -7.45 -25.51 -19.85
CA PRO A 38 -8.42 -24.52 -20.29
C PRO A 38 -8.73 -23.51 -19.18
N LEU A 39 -9.16 -22.32 -19.57
CA LEU A 39 -9.49 -21.25 -18.65
C LEU A 39 -10.77 -21.61 -17.86
N PRO A 40 -10.77 -21.56 -16.52
CA PRO A 40 -11.99 -21.79 -15.74
C PRO A 40 -13.07 -20.76 -16.04
N ALA A 41 -14.33 -21.18 -16.15
CA ALA A 41 -15.45 -20.30 -16.50
C ALA A 41 -15.63 -19.13 -15.51
N LYS A 42 -15.41 -19.34 -14.21
CA LYS A 42 -15.45 -18.28 -13.19
C LYS A 42 -14.35 -17.23 -13.45
N THR A 43 -13.13 -17.67 -13.70
CA THR A 43 -12.00 -16.77 -13.99
C THR A 43 -12.20 -15.98 -15.28
N SER A 44 -12.86 -16.57 -16.29
CA SER A 44 -13.27 -15.85 -17.51
C SER A 44 -14.17 -14.65 -17.21
N ARG A 45 -15.13 -14.75 -16.28
CA ARG A 45 -15.99 -13.63 -15.89
C ARG A 45 -15.19 -12.47 -15.32
N GLY A 46 -14.22 -12.76 -14.45
CA GLY A 46 -13.30 -11.75 -13.91
C GLY A 46 -12.46 -11.06 -14.98
N LEU A 47 -11.93 -11.84 -15.93
CA LEU A 47 -11.18 -11.29 -17.06
C LEU A 47 -12.04 -10.43 -17.98
N ASN A 48 -13.33 -10.77 -18.16
CA ASN A 48 -14.27 -9.93 -18.91
C ASN A 48 -14.51 -8.58 -18.22
N ILE A 49 -14.56 -8.53 -16.89
CA ILE A 49 -14.66 -7.28 -16.13
C ILE A 49 -13.40 -6.43 -16.30
N LEU A 50 -12.20 -7.05 -16.22
CA LEU A 50 -10.95 -6.34 -16.50
C LEU A 50 -10.90 -5.85 -17.96
N PHE A 51 -11.39 -6.64 -18.91
CA PHE A 51 -11.49 -6.22 -20.30
C PHE A 51 -12.40 -5.01 -20.46
N LEU A 52 -13.56 -5.00 -19.79
CA LEU A 52 -14.45 -3.84 -19.75
C LEU A 52 -13.74 -2.61 -19.14
N SER A 53 -12.99 -2.79 -18.06
CA SER A 53 -12.17 -1.73 -17.43
C SER A 53 -11.13 -1.17 -18.40
N ILE A 54 -10.40 -2.05 -19.10
CA ILE A 54 -9.42 -1.68 -20.12
C ILE A 54 -10.08 -0.85 -21.22
N CYS A 55 -11.21 -1.30 -21.75
CA CYS A 55 -11.96 -0.55 -22.75
C CYS A 55 -12.40 0.81 -22.21
N LEU A 56 -13.01 0.86 -21.03
CA LEU A 56 -13.48 2.10 -20.41
C LEU A 56 -12.34 3.12 -20.27
N PHE A 57 -11.23 2.75 -19.63
CA PHE A 57 -10.11 3.66 -19.43
C PHE A 57 -9.37 3.98 -20.73
N PHE A 58 -9.30 3.05 -21.68
CA PHE A 58 -8.78 3.35 -23.01
C PHE A 58 -9.64 4.42 -23.71
N PHE A 59 -10.96 4.28 -23.71
CA PHE A 59 -11.87 5.28 -24.29
C PHE A 59 -11.79 6.61 -23.56
N MET A 60 -11.70 6.61 -22.22
CA MET A 60 -11.52 7.84 -21.43
C MET A 60 -10.16 8.52 -21.68
N SER A 61 -9.14 7.79 -22.12
CA SER A 61 -7.83 8.36 -22.48
C SER A 61 -7.86 9.13 -23.79
N LEU A 62 -8.86 8.88 -24.64
CA LEU A 62 -9.01 9.58 -25.91
C LEU A 62 -9.52 11.01 -25.64
N PRO A 63 -8.83 12.05 -26.14
CA PRO A 63 -9.22 13.44 -25.92
C PRO A 63 -10.68 13.73 -26.32
N SER A 64 -11.18 13.09 -27.38
CA SER A 64 -12.53 13.29 -27.90
C SER A 64 -13.65 12.78 -27.00
N HIS A 65 -13.36 11.93 -26.02
CA HIS A 65 -14.36 11.21 -25.23
C HIS A 65 -14.24 11.45 -23.72
N SER A 66 -13.26 12.25 -23.30
CA SER A 66 -13.19 12.68 -21.90
C SER A 66 -14.29 13.71 -21.62
N PRO A 67 -15.21 13.47 -20.66
CA PRO A 67 -16.36 14.33 -20.38
C PRO A 67 -15.99 15.78 -20.05
N SER A 68 -14.78 15.98 -19.52
CA SER A 68 -14.25 17.28 -19.12
C SER A 68 -13.31 17.90 -20.16
N TYR A 69 -13.22 17.33 -21.37
CA TYR A 69 -12.28 17.80 -22.38
C TYR A 69 -12.75 19.11 -23.01
N GLN A 70 -12.10 20.20 -22.61
CA GLN A 70 -12.13 21.48 -23.31
C GLN A 70 -10.73 21.76 -23.82
N PRO A 71 -10.51 22.11 -25.10
CA PRO A 71 -9.18 22.34 -25.62
C PRO A 71 -8.50 23.53 -24.93
N ASN A 72 -7.18 23.45 -24.75
CA ASN A 72 -6.38 24.55 -24.22
C ASN A 72 -6.47 25.77 -25.16
N ILE A 73 -6.95 26.90 -24.65
CA ILE A 73 -7.16 28.13 -25.43
C ILE A 73 -5.85 28.68 -25.99
N PHE A 74 -4.73 28.53 -25.27
CA PHE A 74 -3.42 28.96 -25.75
C PHE A 74 -2.93 28.10 -26.92
N GLU A 75 -3.16 26.78 -26.86
CA GLU A 75 -2.80 25.86 -27.95
C GLU A 75 -3.70 26.02 -29.17
N LEU A 76 -5.00 26.26 -28.94
CA LEU A 76 -5.98 26.48 -29.99
C LEU A 76 -5.70 27.77 -30.76
N THR A 77 -5.40 28.86 -30.06
CA THR A 77 -5.11 30.18 -30.67
C THR A 77 -3.64 30.37 -31.04
N LYS A 78 -2.79 29.36 -30.78
CA LYS A 78 -1.32 29.43 -30.95
C LYS A 78 -0.70 30.67 -30.30
N SER A 79 -1.18 31.03 -29.12
CA SER A 79 -0.79 32.24 -28.41
C SER A 79 0.23 31.97 -27.31
N ARG A 80 1.17 32.92 -27.14
CA ARG A 80 2.15 32.91 -26.05
C ARG A 80 1.50 33.17 -24.68
N PHE A 81 2.15 32.72 -23.61
CA PHE A 81 1.65 32.85 -22.23
C PHE A 81 1.34 34.30 -21.81
N HIS A 82 2.20 35.26 -22.16
CA HIS A 82 2.11 36.67 -21.74
C HIS A 82 1.26 37.55 -22.68
N ILE A 83 0.51 36.98 -23.62
CA ILE A 83 -0.37 37.77 -24.50
C ILE A 83 -1.45 38.52 -23.71
N PRO A 84 -1.85 39.75 -24.06
CA PRO A 84 -2.98 40.40 -23.39
C PRO A 84 -4.26 39.56 -23.49
N THR A 85 -5.07 39.52 -22.42
CA THR A 85 -6.27 38.67 -22.36
C THR A 85 -7.26 39.02 -23.47
N ASP A 86 -7.47 40.30 -23.75
CA ASP A 86 -8.41 40.72 -24.80
C ASP A 86 -7.99 40.23 -26.18
N VAL A 87 -6.70 40.27 -26.48
CA VAL A 87 -6.16 39.75 -27.74
C VAL A 87 -6.32 38.23 -27.82
N LEU A 88 -6.13 37.50 -26.71
CA LEU A 88 -6.35 36.05 -26.65
C LEU A 88 -7.80 35.69 -27.00
N PHE A 89 -8.78 36.38 -26.40
CA PHE A 89 -10.20 36.10 -26.64
C PHE A 89 -10.69 36.62 -27.99
N THR A 90 -10.09 37.68 -28.52
CA THR A 90 -10.35 38.13 -29.91
C THR A 90 -9.87 37.07 -30.89
N ARG A 91 -8.71 36.45 -30.65
CA ARG A 91 -8.23 35.31 -31.44
C ARG A 91 -9.10 34.07 -31.27
N LEU A 92 -9.57 33.81 -30.06
CA LEU A 92 -10.50 32.70 -29.80
C LEU A 92 -11.81 32.86 -30.59
N ALA A 93 -12.37 34.08 -30.61
CA ALA A 93 -13.57 34.42 -31.37
C ALA A 93 -13.41 34.22 -32.89
N MET A 94 -12.18 34.33 -33.42
CA MET A 94 -11.88 34.03 -34.82
C MET A 94 -11.86 32.52 -35.12
N VAL A 95 -11.59 31.67 -34.12
CA VAL A 95 -11.57 30.21 -34.28
C VAL A 95 -12.95 29.59 -34.09
N ARG A 96 -13.72 30.10 -33.12
CA ARG A 96 -15.06 29.61 -32.79
C ARG A 96 -15.89 30.68 -32.09
N PRO A 97 -17.23 30.61 -32.11
CA PRO A 97 -18.07 31.49 -31.30
C PRO A 97 -17.74 31.34 -29.80
N LEU A 98 -17.75 32.47 -29.10
CA LEU A 98 -17.52 32.56 -27.66
C LEU A 98 -18.73 31.98 -26.92
N THR A 99 -18.48 31.10 -25.96
CA THR A 99 -19.52 30.57 -25.05
C THR A 99 -19.57 31.40 -23.77
N SER A 100 -20.67 31.30 -23.01
CA SER A 100 -20.79 31.97 -21.70
C SER A 100 -19.68 31.56 -20.72
N SER A 101 -19.19 30.31 -20.80
CA SER A 101 -18.03 29.86 -20.03
C SER A 101 -16.74 30.56 -20.43
N ASP A 102 -16.57 30.92 -21.71
CA ASP A 102 -15.39 31.65 -22.19
C ASP A 102 -15.39 33.09 -21.68
N GLU A 103 -16.56 33.73 -21.67
CA GLU A 103 -16.71 35.09 -21.12
C GLU A 103 -16.41 35.11 -19.62
N ALA A 104 -16.93 34.16 -18.85
CA ALA A 104 -16.60 34.01 -17.44
C ALA A 104 -15.09 33.71 -17.22
N LEU A 105 -14.48 32.95 -18.14
CA LEU A 105 -13.04 32.65 -18.07
C LEU A 105 -12.19 33.89 -18.38
N ARG A 106 -12.62 34.75 -19.31
CA ARG A 106 -11.93 35.99 -19.69
C ARG A 106 -11.70 36.90 -18.49
N GLU A 107 -12.69 37.03 -17.63
CA GLU A 107 -12.60 37.83 -16.40
C GLU A 107 -11.61 37.25 -15.39
N LYS A 108 -11.49 35.91 -15.33
CA LYS A 108 -10.60 35.22 -14.36
C LYS A 108 -9.13 35.17 -14.79
N ILE A 109 -8.81 35.04 -16.07
CA ILE A 109 -7.42 34.79 -16.53
C ILE A 109 -6.62 36.07 -16.88
N THR A 110 -6.95 37.18 -16.23
CA THR A 110 -6.30 38.50 -16.42
C THR A 110 -4.86 38.54 -15.93
N THR A 111 -4.56 37.86 -14.82
CA THR A 111 -3.23 37.85 -14.20
C THR A 111 -2.41 36.62 -14.64
N PRO A 112 -1.06 36.72 -14.65
CA PRO A 112 -0.20 35.58 -15.00
C PRO A 112 -0.37 34.40 -14.02
N ILE A 113 -0.64 34.67 -12.74
CA ILE A 113 -0.90 33.64 -11.73
C ILE A 113 -2.16 32.84 -12.10
N MET A 114 -3.24 33.52 -12.49
CA MET A 114 -4.48 32.84 -12.90
C MET A 114 -4.31 32.03 -14.18
N ARG A 115 -3.48 32.50 -15.11
CA ARG A 115 -3.12 31.72 -16.32
C ARG A 115 -2.31 30.48 -15.99
N GLN A 116 -1.40 30.55 -15.02
CA GLN A 116 -0.66 29.39 -14.53
C GLN A 116 -1.61 28.37 -13.89
N LEU A 117 -2.56 28.82 -13.06
CA LEU A 117 -3.59 27.98 -12.46
C LEU A 117 -4.52 27.36 -13.52
N TYR A 118 -4.88 28.11 -14.56
CA TYR A 118 -5.63 27.61 -15.71
C TYR A 118 -4.90 26.45 -16.40
N LEU A 119 -3.60 26.59 -16.67
CA LEU A 119 -2.80 25.52 -17.29
C LEU A 119 -2.64 24.30 -16.36
N ARG A 120 -2.76 24.49 -15.04
CA ARG A 120 -2.59 23.43 -14.04
C ARG A 120 -3.88 22.64 -13.80
N PHE A 121 -5.00 23.32 -13.62
CA PHE A 121 -6.26 22.72 -13.18
C PHE A 121 -7.38 22.75 -14.23
N GLY A 122 -7.18 23.45 -15.35
CA GLY A 122 -8.17 23.60 -16.42
C GLY A 122 -9.25 24.65 -16.13
N ALA A 123 -10.05 24.98 -17.15
CA ALA A 123 -11.11 26.00 -17.05
C ALA A 123 -12.22 25.59 -16.07
N THR A 124 -12.61 24.31 -16.09
CA THR A 124 -13.70 23.76 -15.28
C THR A 124 -13.45 23.99 -13.78
N THR A 125 -12.24 23.69 -13.30
CA THR A 125 -11.84 23.93 -11.90
C THR A 125 -11.90 25.42 -11.53
N LEU A 126 -11.43 26.29 -12.41
CA LEU A 126 -11.39 27.74 -12.17
C LEU A 126 -12.78 28.39 -12.12
N LEU A 127 -13.72 27.86 -12.91
CA LEU A 127 -15.08 28.39 -13.01
C LEU A 127 -16.03 27.81 -11.96
N THR A 128 -15.87 26.52 -11.59
CA THR A 128 -16.81 25.81 -10.72
C THR A 128 -16.45 25.88 -9.23
N CYS A 129 -15.24 26.29 -8.87
CA CYS A 129 -14.85 26.34 -7.46
C CYS A 129 -15.45 27.55 -6.74
N PRO A 130 -16.26 27.35 -5.67
CA PRO A 130 -16.92 28.45 -4.97
C PRO A 130 -16.05 29.12 -3.89
N PHE A 131 -15.02 28.43 -3.38
CA PHE A 131 -14.18 28.90 -2.26
C PHE A 131 -12.72 29.19 -2.66
N CYS A 132 -12.40 29.14 -3.96
CA CYS A 132 -11.01 29.25 -4.40
C CYS A 132 -10.57 30.71 -4.53
N HIS A 133 -9.35 31.00 -4.04
CA HIS A 133 -8.74 32.32 -4.09
C HIS A 133 -7.40 32.30 -4.81
N PRO A 134 -7.08 33.29 -5.68
CA PRO A 134 -5.82 33.34 -6.44
C PRO A 134 -4.56 33.35 -5.56
N THR A 135 -4.66 33.85 -4.33
CA THR A 135 -3.57 33.95 -3.35
C THR A 135 -3.23 32.62 -2.70
N ASP A 136 -4.18 31.67 -2.66
CA ASP A 136 -3.98 30.35 -2.10
C ASP A 136 -4.20 29.26 -3.16
N PRO A 137 -3.14 28.79 -3.83
CA PRO A 137 -3.25 27.75 -4.86
C PRO A 137 -3.74 26.40 -4.30
N ASN A 138 -3.65 26.18 -2.98
CA ASN A 138 -4.12 24.94 -2.36
C ASN A 138 -5.65 24.84 -2.37
N SER A 139 -6.36 25.97 -2.34
CA SER A 139 -7.82 25.99 -2.47
C SER A 139 -8.29 25.34 -3.78
N TYR A 140 -7.63 25.67 -4.91
CA TYR A 140 -7.88 25.04 -6.21
C TYR A 140 -7.50 23.56 -6.25
N LEU A 141 -6.38 23.20 -5.62
CA LEU A 141 -5.94 21.82 -5.52
C LEU A 141 -6.99 20.96 -4.79
N LEU A 142 -7.53 21.47 -3.67
CA LEU A 142 -8.52 20.76 -2.86
C LEU A 142 -9.83 20.52 -3.60
N HIS A 143 -10.27 21.48 -4.44
CA HIS A 143 -11.44 21.30 -5.31
C HIS A 143 -11.18 20.35 -6.48
N HIS A 144 -9.97 20.42 -7.06
CA HIS A 144 -9.59 19.62 -8.23
C HIS A 144 -9.49 18.12 -7.93
N LEU A 145 -8.95 17.80 -6.75
CA LEU A 145 -8.44 16.47 -6.43
C LEU A 145 -9.54 15.39 -6.33
N PRO A 146 -10.68 15.61 -5.66
CA PRO A 146 -11.73 14.59 -5.56
C PRO A 146 -12.32 14.22 -6.91
N THR A 147 -12.59 15.21 -7.76
CA THR A 147 -13.33 15.04 -9.02
C THR A 147 -12.46 14.55 -10.16
N ASN A 148 -11.25 15.10 -10.31
CA ASN A 148 -10.39 14.78 -11.45
C ASN A 148 -9.39 13.66 -11.13
N THR A 149 -8.86 13.62 -9.91
CA THR A 149 -7.78 12.69 -9.53
C THR A 149 -8.31 11.46 -8.81
N LEU A 150 -9.09 11.63 -7.74
CA LEU A 150 -9.51 10.51 -6.90
C LEU A 150 -10.59 9.66 -7.57
N LEU A 151 -11.57 10.29 -8.22
CA LEU A 151 -12.68 9.60 -8.88
C LEU A 151 -12.26 8.49 -9.87
N PRO A 152 -11.36 8.70 -10.86
CA PRO A 152 -10.95 7.63 -11.78
C PRO A 152 -10.27 6.46 -11.05
N HIS A 153 -9.50 6.74 -9.99
CA HIS A 153 -8.88 5.69 -9.17
C HIS A 153 -9.88 4.93 -8.32
N LEU A 154 -10.92 5.59 -7.79
CA LEU A 154 -12.00 4.90 -7.08
C LEU A 154 -12.78 3.97 -8.00
N ILE A 155 -13.08 4.41 -9.22
CA ILE A 155 -13.70 3.56 -10.25
C ILE A 155 -12.79 2.38 -10.58
N HIS A 156 -11.49 2.63 -10.74
CA HIS A 156 -10.50 1.57 -10.99
C HIS A 156 -10.45 0.54 -9.86
N PHE A 157 -10.36 0.98 -8.60
CA PHE A 157 -10.40 0.10 -7.44
C PHE A 157 -11.68 -0.72 -7.36
N LEU A 158 -12.83 -0.13 -7.68
CA LEU A 158 -14.11 -0.82 -7.72
C LEU A 158 -14.11 -1.92 -8.78
N LEU A 159 -13.69 -1.61 -10.01
CA LEU A 159 -13.63 -2.59 -11.10
C LEU A 159 -12.63 -3.70 -10.82
N LEU A 160 -11.45 -3.36 -10.29
CA LEU A 160 -10.42 -4.31 -9.88
C LEU A 160 -10.90 -5.19 -8.72
N GLY A 161 -11.61 -4.61 -7.75
CA GLY A 161 -12.21 -5.32 -6.62
C GLY A 161 -13.30 -6.31 -7.05
N LEU A 162 -14.18 -5.91 -7.95
CA LEU A 162 -15.20 -6.78 -8.55
C LEU A 162 -14.55 -7.92 -9.34
N ALA A 163 -13.57 -7.59 -10.20
CA ALA A 163 -12.85 -8.55 -11.01
C ALA A 163 -12.03 -9.57 -10.20
N THR A 164 -11.60 -9.22 -8.99
CA THR A 164 -10.82 -10.11 -8.11
C THR A 164 -11.65 -10.77 -7.01
N SER A 165 -12.95 -10.50 -6.94
CA SER A 165 -13.84 -11.07 -5.92
C SER A 165 -14.02 -12.59 -6.07
N THR A 166 -14.11 -13.30 -4.93
CA THR A 166 -14.36 -14.75 -4.89
C THR A 166 -15.68 -15.18 -5.55
N PRO A 167 -16.84 -14.52 -5.34
CA PRO A 167 -18.10 -15.00 -5.92
C PRO A 167 -18.12 -14.90 -7.45
N ILE A 168 -17.50 -13.86 -8.01
CA ILE A 168 -17.55 -13.59 -9.45
C ILE A 168 -16.46 -14.37 -10.19
N SER A 169 -15.22 -14.31 -9.70
CA SER A 169 -14.02 -14.72 -10.44
C SER A 169 -13.38 -16.01 -9.93
N GLY A 170 -13.84 -16.49 -8.77
CA GLY A 170 -13.32 -17.69 -8.13
C GLY A 170 -12.00 -17.48 -7.38
N PRO A 171 -11.50 -18.54 -6.71
CA PRO A 171 -10.34 -18.45 -5.81
C PRO A 171 -9.03 -18.14 -6.54
N SER A 172 -8.89 -18.54 -7.81
CA SER A 172 -7.68 -18.31 -8.60
C SER A 172 -7.37 -16.83 -8.79
N THR A 173 -8.39 -15.99 -9.00
CA THR A 173 -8.22 -14.54 -9.16
C THR A 173 -8.12 -13.84 -7.80
N ASN A 174 -8.86 -14.30 -6.78
CA ASN A 174 -8.82 -13.70 -5.44
C ASN A 174 -7.43 -13.73 -4.80
N ALA A 175 -6.62 -14.75 -5.11
CA ALA A 175 -5.25 -14.82 -4.60
C ALA A 175 -4.34 -13.68 -5.10
N PHE A 176 -4.75 -12.94 -6.14
CA PHE A 176 -4.06 -11.73 -6.64
C PHE A 176 -4.59 -10.44 -6.03
N ARG A 177 -5.76 -10.46 -5.38
CA ARG A 177 -6.47 -9.26 -4.90
C ARG A 177 -5.57 -8.34 -4.10
N THR A 178 -4.89 -8.85 -3.07
CA THR A 178 -4.03 -8.03 -2.19
C THR A 178 -2.86 -7.40 -2.96
N LYS A 179 -2.23 -8.15 -3.86
CA LYS A 179 -1.09 -7.67 -4.66
C LYS A 179 -1.53 -6.58 -5.64
N LEU A 180 -2.63 -6.82 -6.35
CA LEU A 180 -3.19 -5.89 -7.32
C LEU A 180 -3.74 -4.63 -6.65
N SER A 181 -4.44 -4.77 -5.52
CA SER A 181 -4.89 -3.63 -4.72
C SER A 181 -3.73 -2.80 -4.16
N LEU A 182 -2.65 -3.45 -3.71
CA LEU A 182 -1.46 -2.74 -3.25
C LEU A 182 -0.78 -1.98 -4.39
N SER A 183 -0.64 -2.58 -5.58
CA SER A 183 -0.11 -1.87 -6.75
C SER A 183 -1.01 -0.73 -7.21
N ALA A 184 -2.33 -0.91 -7.21
CA ALA A 184 -3.27 0.17 -7.52
C ALA A 184 -3.13 1.32 -6.50
N LEU A 185 -2.96 1.01 -5.21
CA LEU A 185 -2.72 2.01 -4.17
C LEU A 185 -1.44 2.80 -4.43
N THR A 186 -0.37 2.14 -4.87
CA THR A 186 0.87 2.86 -5.24
C THR A 186 0.67 3.82 -6.41
N LEU A 187 -0.19 3.48 -7.39
CA LEU A 187 -0.53 4.38 -8.50
C LEU A 187 -1.27 5.61 -8.01
N VAL A 188 -2.23 5.45 -7.08
CA VAL A 188 -2.96 6.58 -6.47
C VAL A 188 -2.02 7.50 -5.72
N ILE A 189 -1.13 6.95 -4.88
CA ILE A 189 -0.17 7.74 -4.10
C ILE A 189 0.76 8.52 -5.03
N LEU A 190 1.25 7.88 -6.09
CA LEU A 190 2.12 8.53 -7.07
C LEU A 190 1.39 9.66 -7.81
N ASP A 191 0.17 9.42 -8.27
CA ASP A 191 -0.62 10.42 -8.99
C ASP A 191 -1.03 11.59 -8.09
N PHE A 192 -1.39 11.32 -6.84
CA PHE A 192 -1.61 12.35 -5.83
C PHE A 192 -0.35 13.20 -5.63
N TYR A 193 0.81 12.55 -5.43
CA TYR A 193 2.10 13.22 -5.26
C TYR A 193 2.45 14.11 -6.47
N LEU A 194 2.27 13.60 -7.70
CA LEU A 194 2.52 14.38 -8.92
C LEU A 194 1.56 15.57 -9.02
N THR A 195 0.26 15.36 -8.73
CA THR A 195 -0.75 16.43 -8.80
C THR A 195 -0.47 17.54 -7.77
N THR A 196 0.01 17.20 -6.58
CA THR A 196 0.30 18.19 -5.53
C THR A 196 1.62 18.93 -5.75
N THR A 197 2.68 18.23 -6.16
CA THR A 197 4.02 18.81 -6.29
C THR A 197 4.24 19.52 -7.62
N TYR A 198 3.61 19.08 -8.71
CA TYR A 198 3.86 19.65 -10.02
C TYR A 198 3.12 20.97 -10.22
N SER A 199 3.86 22.01 -10.60
CA SER A 199 3.31 23.29 -11.03
C SER A 199 3.95 23.71 -12.35
N ASN A 200 3.17 24.30 -13.26
CA ASN A 200 3.70 24.80 -14.53
C ASN A 200 4.62 25.99 -14.26
N SER A 201 5.85 25.97 -14.77
CA SER A 201 6.73 27.14 -14.68
C SER A 201 6.20 28.29 -15.55
N ILE A 202 6.33 29.53 -15.06
CA ILE A 202 5.99 30.70 -15.85
C ILE A 202 7.12 30.93 -16.87
N PRO A 203 6.88 30.79 -18.18
CA PRO A 203 7.91 31.04 -19.18
C PRO A 203 8.29 32.53 -19.20
N PRO A 204 9.52 32.89 -19.60
CA PRO A 204 9.92 34.29 -19.73
C PRO A 204 9.08 35.01 -20.81
N SER A 205 8.90 36.32 -20.68
CA SER A 205 8.06 37.15 -21.56
C SER A 205 8.41 37.05 -23.05
N ASN A 206 9.68 36.84 -23.34
CA ASN A 206 10.22 36.74 -24.71
C ASN A 206 10.17 35.32 -25.27
N SER A 207 9.66 34.32 -24.53
CA SER A 207 9.56 32.97 -25.04
C SER A 207 8.50 32.89 -26.15
N PRO A 208 8.85 32.41 -27.36
CA PRO A 208 7.86 32.15 -28.41
C PRO A 208 7.07 30.86 -28.17
N SER A 209 7.39 30.09 -27.12
CA SER A 209 6.73 28.81 -26.85
C SER A 209 5.25 28.97 -26.49
N VAL A 210 4.42 28.14 -27.11
CA VAL A 210 3.02 27.97 -26.72
C VAL A 210 3.00 27.19 -25.40
N PRO A 211 2.30 27.67 -24.36
CA PRO A 211 2.27 27.00 -23.08
C PRO A 211 1.41 25.73 -23.14
N HIS A 212 2.02 24.61 -22.79
CA HIS A 212 1.34 23.34 -22.57
C HIS A 212 0.85 23.26 -21.12
N GLY A 213 -0.36 22.76 -20.92
CA GLY A 213 -0.91 22.60 -19.57
C GLY A 213 -0.86 21.15 -19.10
N ILE A 214 -0.35 20.95 -17.89
CA ILE A 214 -0.32 19.64 -17.22
C ILE A 214 -1.73 19.04 -17.04
N TYR A 215 -2.78 19.88 -16.98
CA TYR A 215 -4.16 19.41 -16.89
C TYR A 215 -4.52 18.42 -18.02
N TRP A 216 -4.29 18.83 -19.27
CA TRP A 216 -4.63 18.03 -20.45
C TRP A 216 -3.75 16.79 -20.59
N THR A 217 -2.46 16.90 -20.29
CA THR A 217 -1.57 15.73 -20.32
C THR A 217 -2.00 14.70 -19.27
N THR A 218 -2.41 15.15 -18.09
CA THR A 218 -2.83 14.27 -17.00
C THR A 218 -4.17 13.60 -17.31
N LEU A 219 -5.11 14.33 -17.92
CA LEU A 219 -6.37 13.77 -18.42
C LEU A 219 -6.16 12.59 -19.38
N THR A 220 -5.10 12.61 -20.20
CA THR A 220 -4.79 11.52 -21.14
C THR A 220 -3.93 10.42 -20.52
N ILE A 221 -2.90 10.79 -19.75
CA ILE A 221 -1.89 9.85 -19.25
C ILE A 221 -2.44 9.01 -18.09
N ARG A 222 -3.24 9.60 -17.20
CA ARG A 222 -3.82 8.90 -16.03
C ARG A 222 -4.64 7.67 -16.43
N PRO A 223 -5.69 7.79 -17.27
CA PRO A 223 -6.46 6.62 -17.71
C PRO A 223 -5.61 5.65 -18.54
N LEU A 224 -4.58 6.11 -19.27
CA LEU A 224 -3.66 5.24 -20.00
C LEU A 224 -2.82 4.38 -19.05
N ILE A 225 -2.28 4.96 -17.97
CA ILE A 225 -1.53 4.22 -16.95
C ILE A 225 -2.43 3.18 -16.26
N ILE A 226 -3.67 3.55 -15.93
CA ILE A 226 -4.67 2.63 -15.36
C ILE A 226 -4.97 1.48 -16.35
N CYS A 227 -5.18 1.80 -17.62
CA CYS A 227 -5.39 0.81 -18.67
C CYS A 227 -4.18 -0.14 -18.81
N ALA A 228 -2.95 0.38 -18.82
CA ALA A 228 -1.75 -0.43 -18.85
C ALA A 228 -1.63 -1.35 -17.63
N HIS A 229 -2.02 -0.86 -16.44
CA HIS A 229 -2.09 -1.66 -15.22
C HIS A 229 -3.09 -2.82 -15.34
N ASP A 230 -4.28 -2.57 -15.89
CA ASP A 230 -5.31 -3.61 -16.07
C ASP A 230 -4.91 -4.63 -17.15
N ILE A 231 -4.26 -4.21 -18.23
CA ILE A 231 -3.69 -5.11 -19.24
C ILE A 231 -2.67 -6.04 -18.59
N LEU A 232 -1.74 -5.50 -17.80
CA LEU A 232 -0.74 -6.30 -17.10
C LEU A 232 -1.40 -7.26 -16.11
N SER A 233 -2.36 -6.77 -15.33
CA SER A 233 -3.08 -7.58 -14.34
C SER A 233 -3.87 -8.72 -14.98
N SER A 234 -4.59 -8.43 -16.06
CA SER A 234 -5.34 -9.41 -16.86
C SER A 234 -4.40 -10.47 -17.46
N ALA A 235 -3.27 -10.06 -18.02
CA ALA A 235 -2.26 -10.98 -18.55
C ALA A 235 -1.70 -11.90 -17.46
N LEU A 236 -1.37 -11.36 -16.28
CA LEU A 236 -0.85 -12.15 -15.15
C LEU A 236 -1.88 -13.17 -14.64
N ILE A 237 -3.15 -12.77 -14.53
CA ILE A 237 -4.26 -13.66 -14.13
C ILE A 237 -4.47 -14.74 -15.19
N TYR A 238 -4.51 -14.38 -16.48
CA TYR A 238 -4.70 -15.34 -17.58
C TYR A 238 -3.58 -16.39 -17.64
N ILE A 239 -2.33 -15.94 -17.56
CA ILE A 239 -1.15 -16.82 -17.58
C ILE A 239 -1.14 -17.75 -16.36
N SER A 240 -1.49 -17.22 -15.18
CA SER A 240 -1.60 -18.01 -13.95
C SER A 240 -2.74 -19.03 -14.02
N ALA A 241 -3.89 -18.63 -14.53
CA ALA A 241 -5.07 -19.48 -14.62
C ALA A 241 -4.92 -20.61 -15.64
N THR A 242 -4.11 -20.44 -16.69
CA THR A 242 -3.84 -21.44 -17.74
C THR A 242 -2.60 -22.31 -17.44
N ASN A 243 -1.93 -22.10 -16.30
CA ASN A 243 -0.70 -22.79 -15.89
C ASN A 243 0.46 -22.66 -16.91
N ARG A 244 0.47 -21.60 -17.72
CA ARG A 244 1.48 -21.43 -18.79
C ARG A 244 2.83 -20.96 -18.27
N LEU A 245 2.87 -20.12 -17.22
CA LEU A 245 4.10 -19.67 -16.55
C LEU A 245 3.99 -19.83 -15.03
N PRO A 246 4.21 -21.05 -14.48
CA PRO A 246 4.14 -21.29 -13.04
C PRO A 246 5.21 -20.54 -12.23
N PHE A 247 6.25 -20.02 -12.90
CA PHE A 247 7.39 -19.35 -12.28
C PHE A 247 7.07 -18.01 -11.62
N ILE A 248 6.19 -17.20 -12.21
CA ILE A 248 5.93 -15.84 -11.70
C ILE A 248 5.10 -15.91 -10.40
N PHE A 249 4.35 -17.01 -10.20
CA PHE A 249 3.36 -17.14 -9.14
C PHE A 249 3.36 -18.54 -8.50
N PRO A 250 4.46 -18.96 -7.83
CA PRO A 250 4.57 -20.28 -7.21
C PRO A 250 3.50 -20.51 -6.11
N SER A 251 3.03 -19.44 -5.47
CA SER A 251 1.98 -19.50 -4.45
C SER A 251 0.56 -19.51 -5.02
N THR A 252 0.39 -19.22 -6.30
CA THR A 252 -0.91 -18.88 -6.90
C THR A 252 -1.34 -19.86 -7.99
N SER A 253 -0.53 -20.88 -8.29
CA SER A 253 -0.90 -21.92 -9.27
C SER A 253 -2.16 -22.68 -8.80
N PRO A 254 -3.27 -22.59 -9.54
CA PRO A 254 -4.56 -23.18 -9.17
C PRO A 254 -4.62 -24.70 -9.34
N THR A 255 -3.56 -25.35 -9.82
CA THR A 255 -3.39 -26.82 -9.73
C THR A 255 -3.41 -27.34 -8.31
N SER A 256 -3.20 -26.47 -7.31
CA SER A 256 -3.30 -26.82 -5.90
C SER A 256 -4.68 -26.55 -5.26
N ALA A 257 -5.66 -26.02 -6.00
CA ALA A 257 -6.97 -25.64 -5.47
C ALA A 257 -8.13 -26.54 -5.90
N HIS A 258 -7.94 -27.41 -6.91
CA HIS A 258 -8.98 -28.36 -7.35
C HIS A 258 -8.80 -29.76 -6.76
N ASP A 259 -7.63 -30.03 -6.18
CA ASP A 259 -7.39 -31.24 -5.42
C ASP A 259 -7.50 -30.87 -3.92
N PRO A 260 -8.62 -31.20 -3.24
CA PRO A 260 -8.81 -30.86 -1.83
C PRO A 260 -7.68 -31.41 -0.95
N GLU A 261 -7.02 -32.50 -1.38
CA GLU A 261 -5.86 -33.04 -0.70
C GLU A 261 -4.64 -32.12 -0.73
N VAL A 262 -4.41 -31.37 -1.81
CA VAL A 262 -3.23 -30.51 -1.94
C VAL A 262 -3.41 -29.23 -1.12
N VAL A 263 -4.64 -28.69 -1.06
CA VAL A 263 -5.00 -27.61 -0.12
C VAL A 263 -4.80 -28.09 1.32
N LYS A 264 -5.33 -29.27 1.65
CA LYS A 264 -5.19 -29.89 2.98
C LYS A 264 -3.72 -30.09 3.33
N LYS A 265 -2.91 -30.67 2.44
CA LYS A 265 -1.45 -30.88 2.63
C LYS A 265 -0.69 -29.56 2.82
N ARG A 266 -1.05 -28.51 2.10
CA ARG A 266 -0.41 -27.18 2.26
C ARG A 266 -0.84 -26.51 3.57
N GLN A 267 -2.10 -26.60 3.95
CA GLN A 267 -2.60 -26.07 5.21
C GLN A 267 -1.99 -26.82 6.39
N THR A 268 -1.91 -28.16 6.34
CA THR A 268 -1.19 -28.95 7.34
C THR A 268 0.28 -28.59 7.37
N HIS A 269 0.93 -28.35 6.22
CA HIS A 269 2.33 -27.95 6.19
C HIS A 269 2.56 -26.58 6.87
N LEU A 270 1.67 -25.61 6.64
CA LEU A 270 1.72 -24.31 7.31
C LEU A 270 1.48 -24.44 8.82
N LEU A 271 0.50 -25.24 9.22
CA LEU A 271 0.22 -25.54 10.64
C LEU A 271 1.39 -26.27 11.31
N THR A 272 2.03 -27.21 10.61
CA THR A 272 3.22 -27.89 11.13
C THR A 272 4.39 -26.91 11.25
N GLN A 273 4.57 -26.00 10.30
CA GLN A 273 5.64 -25.01 10.37
C GLN A 273 5.43 -24.02 11.53
N SER A 274 4.19 -23.55 11.75
CA SER A 274 3.88 -22.70 12.89
C SER A 274 3.99 -23.46 14.22
N SER A 275 3.56 -24.73 14.26
CA SER A 275 3.70 -25.60 15.44
C SER A 275 5.16 -25.84 15.78
N VAL A 276 6.02 -26.12 14.80
CA VAL A 276 7.46 -26.29 15.01
C VAL A 276 8.09 -24.97 15.49
N ALA A 277 7.73 -23.84 14.89
CA ALA A 277 8.21 -22.54 15.34
C ALA A 277 7.80 -22.27 16.81
N MET A 278 6.54 -22.54 17.17
CA MET A 278 6.04 -22.37 18.53
C MET A 278 6.75 -23.32 19.52
N GLN A 279 6.97 -24.58 19.16
CA GLN A 279 7.73 -25.53 19.97
C GLN A 279 9.18 -25.05 20.18
N THR A 280 9.84 -24.53 19.14
CA THR A 280 11.20 -23.99 19.28
C THR A 280 11.25 -22.73 20.15
N ALA A 281 10.22 -21.89 20.13
CA ALA A 281 10.12 -20.74 21.04
C ALA A 281 9.93 -21.23 22.49
N LEU A 282 9.07 -22.22 22.69
CA LEU A 282 8.77 -22.78 24.00
C LEU A 282 9.96 -23.52 24.62
N THR A 283 10.75 -24.26 23.83
CA THR A 283 12.00 -24.88 24.33
C THR A 283 13.04 -23.84 24.72
N LYS A 284 13.17 -22.73 23.97
CA LYS A 284 14.04 -21.62 24.32
C LYS A 284 13.59 -20.93 25.62
N LEU A 285 12.29 -20.72 25.80
CA LEU A 285 11.74 -20.16 27.05
C LEU A 285 11.99 -21.09 28.25
N ARG A 286 11.81 -22.41 28.08
CA ARG A 286 12.14 -23.39 29.12
C ARG A 286 13.63 -23.40 29.46
N ALA A 287 14.50 -23.38 28.46
CA ALA A 287 15.95 -23.32 28.65
C ALA A 287 16.36 -22.03 29.38
N PHE A 288 15.76 -20.89 29.02
CA PHE A 288 15.95 -19.63 29.72
C PHE A 288 15.47 -19.70 31.17
N GLY A 289 14.32 -20.30 31.43
CA GLY A 289 13.80 -20.51 32.80
C GLY A 289 14.73 -21.37 33.66
N ILE A 290 15.28 -22.45 33.09
CA ILE A 290 16.26 -23.31 33.78
C ILE A 290 17.56 -22.55 34.03
N ALA A 291 18.08 -21.81 33.03
CA ALA A 291 19.29 -21.01 33.18
C ALA A 291 19.12 -19.94 34.26
N ARG A 292 17.99 -19.21 34.26
CA ARG A 292 17.66 -18.23 35.30
C ARG A 292 17.56 -18.88 36.68
N SER A 293 16.90 -20.04 36.79
CA SER A 293 16.80 -20.77 38.05
C SER A 293 18.17 -21.24 38.56
N ALA A 294 19.04 -21.70 37.66
CA ALA A 294 20.41 -22.09 37.99
C ALA A 294 21.25 -20.89 38.46
N VAL A 295 21.14 -19.74 37.78
CA VAL A 295 21.80 -18.49 38.18
C VAL A 295 21.33 -18.05 39.55
N VAL A 296 20.01 -18.05 39.81
CA VAL A 296 19.46 -17.65 41.11
C VAL A 296 19.87 -18.60 42.24
N ARG A 297 20.09 -19.88 41.95
CA ARG A 297 20.50 -20.89 42.94
C ARG A 297 22.00 -20.84 43.28
N ASP A 298 22.84 -20.30 42.41
CA ASP A 298 24.28 -20.14 42.65
C ASP A 298 24.58 -18.82 43.39
N ALA A 299 24.16 -18.77 44.67
CA ALA A 299 24.22 -17.59 45.53
C ALA A 299 25.58 -17.41 46.27
N GLY A 300 26.64 -18.09 45.85
CA GLY A 300 27.97 -17.94 46.45
C GLY A 300 28.58 -16.54 46.23
N VAL A 301 29.52 -16.13 47.08
CA VAL A 301 30.21 -14.82 47.00
C VAL A 301 30.90 -14.57 45.64
N ASN A 302 31.29 -15.65 44.93
CA ASN A 302 31.82 -15.62 43.57
C ASN A 302 30.88 -16.29 42.54
N GLY A 303 29.62 -16.53 42.92
CA GLY A 303 28.63 -17.24 42.12
C GLY A 303 28.00 -16.36 41.03
N LEU A 304 27.29 -17.00 40.09
CA LEU A 304 26.68 -16.32 38.96
C LEU A 304 25.63 -15.28 39.39
N LYS A 305 24.92 -15.49 40.50
CA LYS A 305 23.94 -14.53 41.03
C LYS A 305 24.58 -13.20 41.43
N GLY A 306 25.69 -13.25 42.17
CA GLY A 306 26.38 -12.05 42.65
C GLY A 306 26.86 -11.16 41.50
N ARG A 307 27.31 -11.79 40.40
CA ARG A 307 27.71 -11.10 39.17
C ARG A 307 26.54 -10.49 38.40
N ASP A 308 25.39 -11.18 38.36
CA ASP A 308 24.16 -10.65 37.76
C ASP A 308 23.65 -9.44 38.56
N ASP A 309 23.58 -9.56 39.89
CA ASP A 309 23.16 -8.46 40.77
C ASP A 309 24.10 -7.24 40.68
N GLU A 310 25.41 -7.47 40.54
CA GLU A 310 26.40 -6.39 40.34
C GLU A 310 26.24 -5.71 38.98
N TYR A 311 25.99 -6.48 37.92
CA TYR A 311 25.69 -5.95 36.60
C TYR A 311 24.43 -5.07 36.62
N TRP A 312 23.33 -5.55 37.19
CA TRP A 312 22.08 -4.77 37.25
C TRP A 312 22.21 -3.54 38.15
N ARG A 313 22.96 -3.63 39.27
CA ARG A 313 23.28 -2.46 40.10
C ARG A 313 24.08 -1.42 39.32
N ALA A 314 25.04 -1.83 38.49
CA ALA A 314 25.80 -0.91 37.64
C ALA A 314 24.94 -0.26 36.55
N VAL A 315 24.05 -1.02 35.90
CA VAL A 315 23.12 -0.50 34.88
C VAL A 315 22.16 0.52 35.47
N VAL A 316 21.52 0.21 36.59
CA VAL A 316 20.63 1.14 37.30
C VAL A 316 21.38 2.38 37.79
N GLY A 317 22.63 2.22 38.24
CA GLY A 317 23.49 3.34 38.61
C GLY A 317 23.86 4.26 37.44
N MET A 318 23.94 3.73 36.22
CA MET A 318 24.17 4.52 35.01
C MET A 318 22.90 5.21 34.47
N GLU A 319 21.72 4.73 34.83
CA GLU A 319 20.42 5.25 34.38
C GLU A 319 19.80 6.29 35.35
N GLY A 320 20.56 6.70 36.38
CA GLY A 320 20.20 7.79 37.30
C GLY A 320 20.00 9.14 36.59
N PRO A 321 19.21 10.08 37.17
CA PRO A 321 18.55 11.14 36.43
C PRO A 321 19.54 12.08 35.74
N THR A 322 19.40 12.19 34.42
CA THR A 322 20.07 13.21 33.61
C THR A 322 19.73 14.61 34.12
N ARG A 323 20.70 15.20 34.80
CA ARG A 323 20.76 16.58 35.27
C ARG A 323 20.57 17.55 34.08
N SER A 324 19.46 18.28 34.05
CA SER A 324 19.30 19.48 33.20
C SER A 324 18.35 20.52 33.82
N GLY A 325 18.89 21.73 34.06
CA GLY A 325 18.19 23.01 34.34
C GLY A 325 17.61 23.17 35.75
N ALA A 326 18.22 23.89 36.68
CA ALA A 326 18.19 25.36 36.81
C ALA A 326 16.77 25.92 37.04
N ASP A 327 16.37 26.08 38.32
CA ASP A 327 15.97 27.38 38.89
C ASP A 327 15.53 27.31 40.36
N GLY A 328 16.14 28.20 41.16
CA GLY A 328 15.57 29.04 42.22
C GLY A 328 14.46 28.54 43.17
N HIS A 329 14.83 28.50 44.45
CA HIS A 329 14.06 28.90 45.66
C HIS A 329 12.97 27.98 46.24
N GLY A 330 13.08 27.81 47.56
CA GLY A 330 11.92 27.59 48.45
C GLY A 330 12.05 26.37 49.34
N ALA A 331 12.42 26.60 50.61
CA ALA A 331 12.39 25.61 51.66
C ALA A 331 10.99 24.98 51.82
N GLY A 332 10.93 23.66 51.92
CA GLY A 332 9.68 22.95 52.16
C GLY A 332 9.88 21.45 52.02
N ASN A 333 10.02 20.78 53.16
CA ASN A 333 10.06 19.34 53.32
C ASN A 333 8.95 18.64 52.51
N ARG A 334 9.32 18.02 51.39
CA ARG A 334 8.51 17.01 50.68
C ARG A 334 9.47 15.98 50.11
N ASP A 335 9.44 14.79 50.70
CA ASP A 335 9.99 13.58 50.12
C ASP A 335 9.42 13.42 48.71
N VAL A 336 10.29 13.66 47.73
CA VAL A 336 10.04 13.34 46.34
C VAL A 336 10.18 11.82 46.23
N SER A 337 9.05 11.14 46.20
CA SER A 337 8.93 9.78 45.67
C SER A 337 9.40 9.81 44.21
N ALA A 338 10.69 9.57 44.01
CA ALA A 338 11.32 9.37 42.71
C ALA A 338 11.69 7.90 42.60
N GLY A 339 10.92 7.17 41.78
CA GLY A 339 11.21 5.81 41.35
C GLY A 339 10.84 4.74 42.37
N SER A 340 9.57 4.35 42.40
CA SER A 340 9.11 3.18 43.17
C SER A 340 9.83 1.92 42.68
N VAL A 341 10.90 1.55 43.38
CA VAL A 341 11.36 0.17 43.45
C VAL A 341 10.16 -0.62 43.94
N TRP A 342 9.55 -1.40 43.05
CA TRP A 342 8.44 -2.27 43.41
C TRP A 342 8.88 -3.10 44.62
N GLU A 343 8.10 -3.06 45.70
CA GLU A 343 8.39 -3.88 46.87
C GLU A 343 8.38 -5.36 46.43
N GLU A 344 9.29 -6.18 46.98
CA GLU A 344 9.44 -7.60 46.60
C GLU A 344 8.11 -8.37 46.67
N GLU A 345 7.22 -7.96 47.58
CA GLU A 345 5.87 -8.50 47.75
C GLU A 345 4.98 -8.23 46.52
N GLU A 346 4.99 -7.01 45.99
CA GLU A 346 4.21 -6.62 44.81
C GLU A 346 4.72 -7.31 43.53
N VAL A 347 6.05 -7.48 43.42
CA VAL A 347 6.68 -8.24 42.33
C VAL A 347 6.36 -9.72 42.45
N MET A 348 6.41 -10.30 43.64
CA MET A 348 6.03 -11.70 43.88
C MET A 348 4.54 -11.93 43.60
N GLU A 349 3.67 -10.97 43.91
CA GLU A 349 2.25 -11.06 43.63
C GLU A 349 1.96 -10.96 42.13
N ALA A 350 2.63 -10.06 41.41
CA ALA A 350 2.54 -9.95 39.96
C ALA A 350 3.10 -11.20 39.25
N VAL A 351 4.24 -11.71 39.71
CA VAL A 351 4.87 -12.94 39.16
C VAL A 351 4.01 -14.16 39.48
N SER A 352 3.41 -14.27 40.68
CA SER A 352 2.52 -15.39 41.00
C SER A 352 1.21 -15.33 40.21
N ARG A 353 0.63 -14.14 39.95
CA ARG A 353 -0.51 -13.98 39.03
C ARG A 353 -0.19 -14.45 37.62
N VAL A 354 1.01 -14.19 37.12
CA VAL A 354 1.45 -14.63 35.77
C VAL A 354 1.85 -16.11 35.74
N THR A 355 2.47 -16.62 36.81
CA THR A 355 3.01 -17.99 36.86
C THR A 355 1.94 -19.01 37.23
N ASN A 356 1.02 -18.68 38.14
CA ASN A 356 -0.10 -19.54 38.54
C ASN A 356 -1.38 -19.25 37.74
N GLY A 357 -1.57 -18.05 37.19
CA GLY A 357 -2.72 -17.69 36.36
C GLY A 357 -2.50 -17.84 34.85
N GLY A 358 -1.30 -18.23 34.42
CA GLY A 358 -0.90 -18.38 33.02
C GLY A 358 -0.90 -19.81 32.48
N GLY A 359 -1.51 -20.76 33.18
CA GLY A 359 -1.86 -22.04 32.58
C GLY A 359 -3.02 -21.82 31.62
N LEU A 360 -2.78 -21.95 30.31
CA LEU A 360 -3.85 -22.13 29.32
C LEU A 360 -4.89 -23.07 29.92
N ASP A 361 -6.09 -22.57 30.19
CA ASP A 361 -7.22 -23.38 30.64
C ASP A 361 -7.51 -24.38 29.52
N VAL A 362 -6.93 -25.57 29.66
CA VAL A 362 -6.99 -26.65 28.67
C VAL A 362 -8.45 -26.99 28.39
N GLU A 363 -9.33 -26.77 29.36
CA GLU A 363 -10.75 -27.02 29.24
C GLU A 363 -11.45 -25.94 28.43
N LYS A 364 -11.04 -24.67 28.58
CA LYS A 364 -11.51 -23.59 27.70
C LYS A 364 -11.01 -23.76 26.27
N VAL A 365 -9.73 -24.10 26.08
CA VAL A 365 -9.16 -24.35 24.74
C VAL A 365 -9.79 -25.59 24.09
N ARG A 366 -10.05 -26.64 24.87
CA ARG A 366 -10.76 -27.84 24.41
C ARG A 366 -12.20 -27.52 24.03
N ARG A 367 -12.91 -26.75 24.87
CA ARG A 367 -14.28 -26.32 24.58
C ARG A 367 -14.34 -25.42 23.35
N GLU A 368 -13.40 -24.50 23.15
CA GLU A 368 -13.30 -23.69 21.94
C GLU A 368 -12.95 -24.54 20.69
N ALA A 369 -12.12 -25.57 20.83
CA ALA A 369 -11.81 -26.51 19.76
C ALA A 369 -13.02 -27.39 19.40
N ASP A 370 -13.75 -27.89 20.39
CA ASP A 370 -14.96 -28.70 20.18
C ASP A 370 -16.06 -27.85 19.49
N ILE A 371 -16.28 -26.61 19.94
CA ILE A 371 -17.20 -25.66 19.28
C ILE A 371 -16.77 -25.37 17.83
N PHE A 372 -15.47 -25.23 17.58
CA PHE A 372 -14.96 -25.01 16.23
C PHE A 372 -15.18 -26.24 15.33
N VAL A 373 -14.92 -27.45 15.83
CA VAL A 373 -15.19 -28.69 15.10
C VAL A 373 -16.67 -28.85 14.81
N GLU A 374 -17.54 -28.62 15.80
CA GLU A 374 -18.99 -28.70 15.68
C GLU A 374 -19.51 -27.68 14.63
N SER A 375 -18.99 -26.44 14.64
CA SER A 375 -19.34 -25.43 13.62
C SER A 375 -18.90 -25.81 12.20
N MET A 376 -17.78 -26.54 12.08
CA MET A 376 -17.24 -26.98 10.79
C MET A 376 -17.95 -28.24 10.28
N THR A 377 -18.41 -29.13 11.18
CA THR A 377 -19.19 -30.32 10.82
C THR A 377 -20.64 -29.99 10.52
N GLN A 378 -21.23 -28.99 11.18
CA GLN A 378 -22.59 -28.52 10.89
C GLN A 378 -22.70 -28.02 9.43
N TRP A 379 -21.67 -27.37 8.90
CA TRP A 379 -21.62 -26.94 7.50
C TRP A 379 -21.46 -28.11 6.51
N LEU A 380 -20.94 -29.26 6.97
CA LEU A 380 -20.82 -30.48 6.17
C LEU A 380 -22.14 -31.27 6.14
N GLU A 381 -22.94 -31.22 7.20
CA GLU A 381 -24.25 -31.90 7.28
C GLU A 381 -25.34 -31.12 6.55
N GLU A 382 -25.36 -29.78 6.62
CA GLU A 382 -26.28 -28.93 5.83
C GLU A 382 -26.04 -29.04 4.31
N GLY A 383 -24.87 -29.54 3.88
CA GLY A 383 -24.57 -29.80 2.47
C GLY A 383 -25.07 -31.14 1.94
N VAL A 384 -25.65 -32.01 2.78
CA VAL A 384 -26.11 -33.36 2.41
C VAL A 384 -27.64 -33.47 2.31
N GLU A 385 -28.41 -32.51 2.86
CA GLU A 385 -29.88 -32.56 2.83
C GLU A 385 -30.55 -31.89 1.61
N ASP A 386 -29.79 -31.19 0.75
CA ASP A 386 -30.30 -30.58 -0.50
C ASP A 386 -29.85 -31.34 -1.78
N GLY A 387 -29.72 -32.66 -1.69
CA GLY A 387 -29.40 -33.58 -2.81
C GLY A 387 -30.62 -34.28 -3.40
#